data_AF-A0A7J7G9I3-F1
#
_entry.id   AF-A0A7J7G9I3-F1
#
_cell.length_a   1.000
_cell.length_b   1.000
_cell.length_c   1.000
_cell.angle_alpha   90.00
_cell.angle_beta   90.00
_cell.angle_gamma   90.00
#
_symmetry.space_group_name_H-M   'P 1'
#
loop_
_entity.id
_entity.type
_entity.pdbx_description
1 polymer ?
#
loop_
_entity_poly.entity_id
_entity_poly.type
_entity_poly.pdbx_seq_one_letter_code
_entity_poly.pdbx_strand_id
1 'polypeptide(L)'
;MFDLLAFFNLFNNLPIITPIFLSLTLIALLSHFFIAKPSRKVFLLDFACYKPPTSQSISKQDMVDRTRRYVNAKEETVEFTRKTMERVGHGDSTYLPRAFLNGPINPSLEEARREAEMVIFGAVDELFGKTRVKCKDIGILIVNCCIFNVSPSMSSMIVNRYKLRD
;
A
#
# COMPACT_ATOMS: atom_id res chain seq x y z
N MET A 1 -3.26 33.00 51.14
CA MET A 1 -2.01 33.58 50.61
C MET A 1 -0.93 32.54 50.79
N PHE A 2 -0.51 31.84 49.73
CA PHE A 2 0.59 30.88 49.83
C PHE A 2 1.85 31.66 50.22
N ASP A 3 2.42 31.38 51.39
CA ASP A 3 3.61 32.06 51.88
C ASP A 3 4.84 31.54 51.11
N LEU A 4 5.19 32.28 50.07
CA LEU A 4 6.31 31.97 49.18
C LEU A 4 7.65 31.93 49.93
N LEU A 5 7.78 32.73 50.99
CA LEU A 5 8.98 32.80 51.84
C LEU A 5 9.12 31.55 52.71
N ALA A 6 8.02 31.07 53.30
CA ALA A 6 8.01 29.82 54.05
C ALA A 6 8.34 28.61 53.16
N PHE A 7 7.82 28.59 51.92
CA PHE A 7 8.14 27.56 50.94
C PHE A 7 9.63 27.57 50.55
N PHE A 8 10.20 28.75 50.29
CA PHE A 8 11.61 28.90 49.92
C PHE A 8 12.56 28.50 51.05
N ASN A 9 12.23 28.86 52.30
CA ASN A 9 13.01 28.50 53.48
C ASN A 9 12.93 27.00 53.80
N LEU A 10 11.78 26.35 53.58
CA LEU A 10 11.65 24.90 53.70
C LEU A 10 12.51 24.18 52.64
N PHE A 11 12.55 24.72 51.42
CA PHE A 11 13.35 24.17 50.31
C PHE A 11 14.86 24.31 50.55
N ASN A 12 15.31 25.43 51.13
CA ASN A 12 16.72 25.69 51.42
C ASN A 12 17.27 24.93 52.64
N ASN A 13 16.40 24.51 53.58
CA ASN A 13 16.80 23.74 54.78
C ASN A 13 16.85 22.23 54.55
N LEU A 14 16.40 21.78 53.38
CA LEU A 14 16.47 20.38 52.98
C LEU A 14 17.88 20.05 52.46
N PRO A 15 18.47 18.89 52.82
CA PRO A 15 19.79 18.51 52.33
C PRO A 15 19.75 18.46 50.79
N ILE A 16 20.76 19.04 50.12
CA ILE A 16 20.86 19.24 48.65
C ILE A 16 20.48 17.98 47.82
N ILE A 17 20.66 16.80 48.41
CA ILE A 17 20.32 15.49 47.81
C ILE A 17 18.80 15.36 47.56
N THR A 18 17.95 15.94 48.41
CA THR A 18 16.49 15.82 48.31
C THR A 18 15.87 16.54 47.09
N PRO A 19 16.20 17.80 46.74
CA PRO A 19 15.70 18.42 45.50
C PRO A 19 16.24 17.74 44.24
N ILE A 20 17.47 17.19 44.28
CA ILE A 20 18.03 16.40 43.16
C ILE A 20 17.21 15.11 42.97
N PHE A 21 16.91 14.40 44.04
CA PHE A 21 16.09 13.19 43.98
C PHE A 21 14.65 13.49 43.51
N LEU A 22 14.06 14.61 43.95
CA LEU A 22 12.72 15.02 43.55
C LEU A 22 12.65 15.40 42.06
N SER A 23 13.67 16.09 41.56
CA SER A 23 13.75 16.46 40.14
C SER A 23 13.98 15.24 39.25
N LEU A 24 14.87 14.31 39.64
CA LEU A 24 15.09 13.06 38.90
C LEU A 24 13.83 12.18 38.86
N THR A 25 13.10 12.06 39.97
CA THR A 25 11.84 11.31 40.01
C THR A 25 10.76 11.97 39.16
N LEU A 26 10.63 13.30 39.19
CA LEU A 26 9.71 14.04 38.31
C LEU A 26 10.05 13.83 36.82
N ILE A 27 11.33 13.91 36.44
CA ILE A 27 11.79 13.66 35.07
C ILE A 27 11.49 12.22 34.65
N ALA A 28 11.73 11.24 35.53
CA ALA A 28 11.45 9.84 35.26
C ALA A 28 9.95 9.57 35.06
N LEU A 29 9.09 10.17 35.89
CA LEU A 29 7.63 10.07 35.78
C LEU A 29 7.10 10.71 34.49
N LEU A 30 7.59 11.90 34.14
CA LEU A 30 7.22 12.56 32.88
C LEU A 30 7.68 11.73 31.68
N SER A 31 8.92 11.24 31.70
CA SER A 31 9.47 10.38 30.64
C SER A 31 8.65 9.11 30.49
N HIS A 32 8.28 8.46 31.60
CA HIS A 32 7.42 7.29 31.57
C HIS A 32 6.05 7.63 30.99
N PHE A 33 5.43 8.75 31.34
CA PHE A 33 4.13 9.15 30.78
C PHE A 33 4.20 9.44 29.27
N PHE A 34 5.27 10.08 28.79
CA PHE A 34 5.45 10.38 27.36
C PHE A 34 5.81 9.14 26.53
N ILE A 35 6.57 8.20 27.10
CA ILE A 35 6.98 6.95 26.43
C ILE A 35 5.88 5.88 26.52
N ALA A 36 5.21 5.77 27.68
CA ALA A 36 4.13 4.81 27.92
C ALA A 36 2.82 5.21 27.24
N LYS A 37 2.81 6.27 26.42
CA LYS A 37 1.69 6.54 25.52
C LYS A 37 1.49 5.29 24.65
N PRO A 38 0.35 4.60 24.77
CA PRO A 38 0.13 3.40 23.98
C PRO A 38 0.28 3.78 22.51
N SER A 39 1.01 2.95 21.76
CA SER A 39 1.09 3.11 20.31
C SER A 39 -0.33 3.25 19.77
N ARG A 40 -0.55 4.25 18.91
CA ARG A 40 -1.87 4.42 18.29
C ARG A 40 -2.18 3.13 17.56
N LYS A 41 -3.21 2.41 18.00
CA LYS A 41 -3.62 1.16 17.37
C LYS A 41 -4.05 1.48 15.94
N VAL A 42 -3.46 0.78 14.98
CA VAL A 42 -3.80 0.87 13.56
C VAL A 42 -4.65 -0.34 13.23
N PHE A 43 -5.82 -0.09 12.64
CA PHE A 43 -6.76 -1.13 12.26
C PHE A 43 -6.95 -1.12 10.74
N LEU A 44 -7.04 -2.31 10.15
CA LEU A 44 -7.49 -2.47 8.78
C LEU A 44 -9.01 -2.36 8.77
N LEU A 45 -9.55 -1.34 8.12
CA LEU A 45 -10.98 -1.15 8.02
C LEU A 45 -11.60 -2.11 7.00
N ASP A 46 -11.01 -2.20 5.81
CA ASP A 46 -11.50 -3.03 4.70
C ASP A 46 -10.39 -3.21 3.64
N PHE A 47 -10.62 -4.08 2.66
CA PHE A 47 -9.76 -4.30 1.50
C PHE A 47 -10.59 -4.59 0.23
N ALA A 48 -10.00 -4.33 -0.93
CA ALA A 48 -10.59 -4.68 -2.22
C ALA A 48 -9.51 -5.13 -3.20
N CYS A 49 -9.87 -6.06 -4.07
CA CYS A 49 -9.00 -6.60 -5.10
C CYS A 49 -9.74 -6.56 -6.43
N TYR A 50 -9.17 -5.88 -7.42
CA TYR A 50 -9.77 -5.88 -8.75
C TYR A 50 -9.70 -7.27 -9.38
N LYS A 51 -10.85 -7.75 -9.86
CA LYS A 51 -10.95 -8.96 -10.68
C LYS A 51 -11.23 -8.56 -12.13
N PRO A 52 -10.35 -8.89 -13.09
CA PRO A 52 -10.59 -8.57 -14.49
C PRO A 52 -11.84 -9.29 -15.02
N PRO A 53 -12.47 -8.76 -16.09
CA PRO A 53 -13.60 -9.42 -16.74
C PRO A 53 -13.21 -10.77 -17.33
N THR A 54 -14.18 -11.68 -17.48
CA THR A 54 -13.95 -13.01 -18.06
C THR A 54 -13.40 -12.99 -19.47
N SER A 55 -13.62 -11.90 -20.23
CA SER A 55 -12.99 -11.67 -21.53
C SER A 55 -11.46 -11.54 -21.47
N GLN A 56 -10.90 -11.32 -20.27
CA GLN A 56 -9.46 -11.31 -20.02
C GLN A 56 -8.93 -12.62 -19.43
N SER A 57 -9.78 -13.64 -19.32
CA SER A 57 -9.38 -14.98 -18.87
C SER A 57 -8.59 -15.70 -19.97
N ILE A 58 -7.61 -16.50 -19.55
CA ILE A 58 -6.78 -17.31 -20.43
C ILE A 58 -6.44 -18.65 -19.74
N SER A 59 -6.46 -19.74 -20.51
CA SER A 59 -5.99 -21.05 -20.02
C SER A 59 -4.46 -21.16 -20.10
N LYS A 60 -3.87 -22.07 -19.32
CA LYS A 60 -2.43 -22.37 -19.42
C LYS A 60 -2.02 -22.77 -20.84
N GLN A 61 -2.84 -23.58 -21.50
CA GLN A 61 -2.57 -24.05 -22.87
C GLN A 61 -2.61 -22.89 -23.87
N ASP A 62 -3.64 -22.03 -23.80
CA ASP A 62 -3.74 -20.85 -24.65
C ASP A 62 -2.55 -19.91 -24.47
N MET A 63 -2.05 -19.76 -23.24
CA MET A 63 -0.87 -18.94 -22.97
C MET A 63 0.38 -19.50 -23.68
N VAL A 64 0.58 -20.81 -23.65
CA VAL A 64 1.70 -21.48 -24.35
C VAL A 64 1.56 -21.34 -25.86
N ASP A 65 0.36 -21.58 -26.41
CA ASP A 65 0.11 -21.49 -27.85
C ASP A 65 0.25 -20.06 -28.39
N ARG A 66 -0.09 -19.06 -27.58
CA ARG A 66 0.14 -17.65 -27.92
C ARG A 66 1.61 -17.29 -27.85
N THR A 67 2.34 -17.79 -26.85
CA THR A 67 3.79 -17.60 -26.74
C THR A 67 4.48 -18.14 -27.97
N ARG A 68 4.14 -19.36 -28.40
CA ARG A 68 4.66 -19.97 -29.64
C ARG A 68 4.35 -19.12 -30.88
N ARG A 69 3.13 -18.57 -30.98
CA ARG A 69 2.69 -17.79 -32.15
C ARG A 69 3.27 -16.37 -32.23
N TYR A 70 3.31 -15.64 -31.11
CA TYR A 70 3.54 -14.19 -31.14
C TYR A 70 4.88 -13.75 -30.53
N VAL A 71 5.56 -14.61 -29.76
CA VAL A 71 6.79 -14.23 -29.04
C VAL A 71 8.07 -14.62 -29.80
N ASN A 72 7.94 -15.24 -30.99
CA ASN A 72 9.07 -15.75 -31.78
C ASN A 72 10.11 -16.50 -30.93
N ALA A 73 9.61 -17.27 -29.96
CA ALA A 73 10.43 -18.00 -29.00
C ALA A 73 10.95 -19.30 -29.61
N LYS A 74 12.16 -19.71 -29.24
CA LYS A 74 12.67 -21.05 -29.57
C LYS A 74 11.79 -22.11 -28.91
N GLU A 75 11.65 -23.29 -29.54
CA GLU A 75 10.80 -24.36 -29.00
C GLU A 75 11.24 -24.80 -27.58
N GLU A 76 12.54 -24.77 -27.29
CA GLU A 76 13.08 -25.01 -25.94
C GLU A 76 12.51 -24.02 -24.90
N THR A 77 12.36 -22.75 -25.27
CA THR A 77 11.77 -21.71 -24.41
C THR A 77 10.28 -21.95 -24.22
N VAL A 78 9.56 -22.33 -25.28
CA VAL A 78 8.13 -22.65 -25.21
C VAL A 78 7.90 -23.83 -24.26
N GLU A 79 8.72 -24.87 -24.37
CA GLU A 79 8.63 -26.06 -23.51
C GLU A 79 9.00 -25.75 -22.05
N PHE A 80 9.99 -24.88 -21.82
CA PHE A 80 10.29 -24.37 -20.48
C PHE A 80 9.11 -23.58 -19.89
N THR A 81 8.48 -22.69 -20.67
CA THR A 81 7.30 -21.94 -20.25
C THR A 81 6.14 -22.88 -19.92
N ARG A 82 5.88 -23.90 -20.75
CA ARG A 82 4.83 -24.90 -20.49
C ARG A 82 5.05 -25.62 -19.15
N LYS A 83 6.26 -26.18 -18.93
CA LYS A 83 6.62 -26.86 -17.68
C LYS A 83 6.53 -25.92 -16.47
N THR A 84 6.87 -24.65 -16.65
CA THR A 84 6.74 -23.63 -15.62
C THR A 84 5.28 -23.38 -15.28
N MET A 85 4.41 -23.20 -16.28
CA MET A 85 2.97 -22.96 -16.08
C MET A 85 2.25 -24.10 -15.37
N GLU A 86 2.74 -25.33 -15.50
CA GLU A 86 2.23 -26.49 -14.76
C GLU A 86 2.57 -26.43 -13.25
N ARG A 87 3.60 -25.67 -12.85
CA ARG A 87 4.16 -25.66 -11.49
C ARG A 87 3.92 -24.37 -10.70
N VAL A 88 3.59 -23.24 -11.34
CA VAL A 88 3.45 -21.92 -10.70
C VAL A 88 2.25 -21.75 -9.76
N GLY A 89 1.49 -22.82 -9.47
CA GLY A 89 0.37 -22.77 -8.52
C GLY A 89 -0.85 -21.98 -8.99
N HIS A 90 -0.91 -21.60 -10.27
CA HIS A 90 -2.12 -21.03 -10.87
C HIS A 90 -3.16 -22.11 -11.14
N GLY A 91 -4.44 -21.75 -11.03
CA GLY A 91 -5.54 -22.58 -11.51
C GLY A 91 -5.48 -22.80 -13.03
N ASP A 92 -6.38 -23.61 -13.57
CA ASP A 92 -6.37 -23.96 -15.01
C ASP A 92 -6.57 -22.76 -15.93
N SER A 93 -7.17 -21.69 -15.41
CA SER A 93 -7.25 -20.38 -16.03
C SER A 93 -6.86 -19.26 -15.06
N THR A 94 -6.35 -18.17 -15.62
CA THR A 94 -6.02 -16.93 -14.92
C THR A 94 -6.32 -15.74 -15.83
N TYR A 95 -5.98 -14.52 -15.41
CA TYR A 95 -6.20 -13.30 -16.19
C TYR A 95 -4.90 -12.75 -16.75
N LEU A 96 -4.99 -12.10 -17.90
CA LEU A 96 -3.86 -11.45 -18.55
C LEU A 96 -4.27 -10.06 -19.08
N PRO A 97 -3.37 -9.06 -19.09
CA PRO A 97 -3.68 -7.76 -19.68
C PRO A 97 -4.08 -7.89 -21.15
N ARG A 98 -5.02 -7.05 -21.58
CA ARG A 98 -5.55 -7.06 -22.95
C ARG A 98 -4.45 -6.97 -24.02
N ALA A 99 -3.40 -6.21 -23.75
CA ALA A 99 -2.18 -6.11 -24.55
C ALA A 99 -1.64 -7.47 -25.03
N PHE A 100 -1.66 -8.48 -24.16
CA PHE A 100 -1.19 -9.83 -24.45
C PHE A 100 -2.28 -10.77 -24.97
N LEU A 101 -3.54 -10.34 -24.86
CA LEU A 101 -4.71 -11.07 -25.34
C LEU A 101 -5.11 -10.74 -26.78
N ASN A 102 -4.54 -9.68 -27.36
CA ASN A 102 -4.70 -9.35 -28.79
C ASN A 102 -3.71 -10.13 -29.68
N GLY A 103 -4.06 -10.28 -30.96
CA GLY A 103 -3.17 -10.80 -32.00
C GLY A 103 -2.96 -9.74 -33.07
N PRO A 104 -1.74 -9.18 -33.27
CA PRO A 104 -0.50 -9.42 -32.51
C PRO A 104 -0.52 -8.82 -31.09
N ILE A 105 0.44 -9.22 -30.25
CA ILE A 105 0.65 -8.65 -28.90
C ILE A 105 1.01 -7.16 -29.05
N ASN A 106 0.41 -6.30 -28.20
CA ASN A 106 0.65 -4.86 -28.22
C ASN A 106 1.01 -4.35 -26.81
N PRO A 107 2.28 -4.46 -26.37
CA PRO A 107 2.72 -4.07 -25.04
C PRO A 107 3.05 -2.57 -25.01
N SER A 108 2.13 -1.72 -25.46
CA SER A 108 2.34 -0.27 -25.52
C SER A 108 2.19 0.39 -24.14
N LEU A 109 2.76 1.58 -24.00
CA LEU A 109 2.58 2.42 -22.81
C LEU A 109 1.10 2.76 -22.58
N GLU A 110 0.34 2.93 -23.65
CA GLU A 110 -1.09 3.21 -23.61
C GLU A 110 -1.88 2.03 -23.04
N GLU A 111 -1.61 0.80 -23.50
CA GLU A 111 -2.28 -0.39 -22.98
C GLU A 111 -1.88 -0.67 -21.52
N ALA A 112 -0.62 -0.43 -21.15
CA ALA A 112 -0.17 -0.54 -19.77
C ALA A 112 -0.83 0.51 -18.86
N ARG A 113 -0.99 1.76 -19.34
CA ARG A 113 -1.75 2.80 -18.61
C ARG A 113 -3.20 2.39 -18.44
N ARG A 114 -3.83 1.88 -19.50
CA ARG A 114 -5.22 1.43 -19.49
C ARG A 114 -5.45 0.31 -18.47
N GLU A 115 -4.57 -0.70 -18.46
CA GLU A 115 -4.62 -1.77 -17.46
C GLU A 115 -4.44 -1.23 -16.04
N ALA A 116 -3.45 -0.36 -15.82
CA ALA A 116 -3.21 0.24 -14.51
C ALA A 116 -4.43 1.03 -14.01
N GLU A 117 -5.07 1.85 -14.85
CA GLU A 117 -6.29 2.58 -14.51
C GLU A 117 -7.45 1.65 -14.15
N MET A 118 -7.66 0.59 -14.94
CA MET A 118 -8.72 -0.40 -14.65
C MET A 118 -8.50 -1.08 -13.30
N VAL A 119 -7.28 -1.56 -13.03
CA VAL A 119 -6.94 -2.26 -11.79
C VAL A 119 -7.04 -1.33 -10.58
N ILE A 120 -6.42 -0.15 -10.66
CA ILE A 120 -6.35 0.80 -9.56
C ILE A 120 -7.75 1.33 -9.24
N PHE A 121 -8.45 1.86 -10.24
CA PHE A 121 -9.75 2.48 -9.99
C PHE A 121 -10.82 1.46 -9.68
N GLY A 122 -10.78 0.27 -10.30
CA GLY A 122 -11.70 -0.81 -9.94
C GLY A 122 -11.56 -1.24 -8.47
N ALA A 123 -10.33 -1.36 -7.96
CA ALA A 123 -10.10 -1.69 -6.55
C ALA A 123 -10.48 -0.54 -5.60
N VAL A 124 -10.12 0.71 -5.95
CA VAL A 124 -10.42 1.88 -5.10
C VAL A 124 -11.92 2.19 -5.06
N ASP A 125 -12.62 2.10 -6.19
CA ASP A 125 -14.07 2.31 -6.27
C ASP A 125 -14.82 1.28 -5.41
N GLU A 126 -14.42 0.01 -5.48
CA GLU A 126 -14.97 -1.05 -4.63
C GLU A 126 -14.70 -0.78 -3.14
N LEU A 127 -13.47 -0.41 -2.77
CA LEU A 127 -13.10 -0.11 -1.38
C LEU A 127 -13.90 1.07 -0.80
N PHE A 128 -14.07 2.14 -1.58
CA PHE A 128 -14.87 3.30 -1.17
C PHE A 128 -16.35 2.96 -1.08
N GLY A 129 -16.84 2.06 -1.95
CA GLY A 129 -18.19 1.52 -1.88
C GLY A 129 -18.49 0.77 -0.58
N LYS A 130 -17.55 -0.09 -0.13
CA LYS A 130 -17.70 -0.85 1.13
C LYS A 130 -17.58 0.04 2.37
N THR A 131 -16.56 0.88 2.41
CA THR A 131 -16.19 1.64 3.61
C THR A 131 -16.99 2.93 3.79
N ARG A 132 -17.48 3.52 2.70
CA ARG A 132 -18.11 4.85 2.66
C ARG A 132 -17.25 5.97 3.25
N VAL A 133 -15.93 5.76 3.33
CA VAL A 133 -14.97 6.78 3.75
C VAL A 133 -14.97 7.91 2.72
N LYS A 134 -15.06 9.15 3.19
CA LYS A 134 -15.02 10.31 2.30
C LYS A 134 -13.57 10.58 1.91
N CYS A 135 -13.32 10.86 0.62
CA CYS A 135 -11.99 11.21 0.11
C CYS A 135 -11.26 12.26 0.96
N LYS A 136 -12.00 13.23 1.53
CA LYS A 136 -11.47 14.29 2.39
C LYS A 136 -10.93 13.84 3.75
N ASP A 137 -11.28 12.64 4.19
CA ASP A 137 -10.89 12.05 5.47
C ASP A 137 -9.64 11.15 5.32
N ILE A 138 -9.16 10.94 4.08
CA ILE A 138 -7.94 10.19 3.78
C ILE A 138 -6.75 11.15 3.87
N GLY A 139 -5.87 10.92 4.85
CA GLY A 139 -4.68 11.76 5.07
C GLY A 139 -3.39 11.25 4.44
N ILE A 140 -3.30 9.96 4.11
CA ILE A 140 -2.11 9.33 3.54
C ILE A 140 -2.53 8.34 2.46
N LEU A 141 -1.92 8.45 1.29
CA LEU A 141 -2.00 7.49 0.20
C LEU A 141 -0.62 6.86 -0.01
N ILE A 142 -0.56 5.52 0.03
CA ILE A 142 0.65 4.76 -0.29
C ILE A 142 0.36 3.95 -1.54
N VAL A 143 1.20 4.12 -2.57
CA VAL A 143 1.12 3.34 -3.81
C VAL A 143 2.44 2.64 -4.02
N ASN A 144 2.38 1.34 -4.28
CA ASN A 144 3.55 0.53 -4.63
C ASN A 144 3.34 -0.08 -6.03
N CYS A 145 4.34 0.06 -6.88
CA CYS A 145 4.41 -0.61 -8.17
C CYS A 145 5.88 -0.84 -8.56
N CYS A 146 6.18 -2.01 -9.14
CA CYS A 146 7.51 -2.33 -9.63
C CYS A 146 7.62 -2.40 -11.17
N ILE A 147 6.49 -2.31 -11.89
CA ILE A 147 6.41 -2.66 -13.32
C ILE A 147 6.03 -1.45 -14.19
N PHE A 148 5.43 -0.41 -13.62
CA PHE A 148 4.89 0.71 -14.39
C PHE A 148 5.15 2.05 -13.69
N ASN A 149 6.19 2.74 -14.17
CA ASN A 149 6.62 4.03 -13.65
C ASN A 149 6.52 5.09 -14.76
N VAL A 150 5.44 5.87 -14.74
CA VAL A 150 5.14 6.85 -15.79
C VAL A 150 4.84 8.23 -15.21
N SER A 151 4.81 9.24 -16.09
CA SER A 151 4.25 10.55 -15.76
C SER A 151 2.86 10.69 -16.41
N PRO A 152 1.82 11.09 -15.66
CA PRO A 152 1.79 11.29 -14.20
C PRO A 152 1.99 9.98 -13.43
N SER A 153 2.50 10.05 -12.19
CA SER A 153 2.69 8.85 -11.36
C SER A 153 1.36 8.22 -10.95
N MET A 154 1.37 6.94 -10.57
CA MET A 154 0.15 6.25 -10.11
C MET A 154 -0.51 6.94 -8.91
N SER A 155 0.28 7.47 -7.97
CA SER A 155 -0.27 8.24 -6.84
C SER A 155 -0.95 9.52 -7.32
N SER A 156 -0.34 10.24 -8.25
CA SER A 156 -0.97 11.42 -8.87
C SER A 156 -2.27 11.07 -9.61
N MET A 157 -2.33 9.92 -10.28
CA MET A 157 -3.56 9.47 -10.96
C MET A 157 -4.71 9.28 -9.96
N ILE A 158 -4.45 8.66 -8.81
CA ILE A 158 -5.45 8.44 -7.74
C ILE A 158 -5.87 9.77 -7.12
N VAL A 159 -4.91 10.60 -6.70
CA VAL A 159 -5.19 11.92 -6.08
C VAL A 159 -6.05 12.78 -7.01
N ASN A 160 -5.69 12.85 -8.30
CA ASN A 160 -6.39 13.67 -9.29
C ASN A 160 -7.79 13.17 -9.61
N ARG A 161 -8.00 11.84 -9.66
CA ARG A 161 -9.32 11.25 -9.95
C ARG A 161 -10.28 11.44 -8.77
N TYR A 162 -9.85 11.13 -7.56
CA TYR A 162 -10.71 11.12 -6.37
C TYR A 162 -10.73 12.45 -5.61
N LYS A 163 -9.93 13.44 -6.05
CA LYS A 163 -9.79 14.73 -5.39
C LYS A 163 -9.42 14.56 -3.92
N LEU A 164 -8.42 13.70 -3.67
CA LEU A 164 -7.83 13.59 -2.35
C LEU A 164 -7.21 14.94 -1.98
N ARG A 165 -7.16 15.26 -0.69
CA ARG A 165 -6.53 16.49 -0.22
C ARG A 165 -5.02 16.36 -0.35
N ASP A 166 -4.38 17.48 -0.67
CA ASP A 166 -2.92 17.65 -0.55
C ASP A 166 -2.51 17.74 0.93
#